data_AF-A0A5N6X779-F1
#
_entry.id   AF-A0A5N6X779-F1
#
_cell.length_a   1.000
_cell.length_b   1.000
_cell.length_c   1.000
_cell.angle_alpha   90.00
_cell.angle_beta   90.00
_cell.angle_gamma   90.00
#
_symmetry.space_group_name_H-M   'P 1'
#
loop_
_entity.id
_entity.type
_entity.pdbx_description
1 polymer ?
#
loop_
_entity_poly.entity_id
_entity_poly.type
_entity_poly.pdbx_seq_one_letter_code
_entity_poly.pdbx_strand_id
1 'polypeptide(L)'
;MDYSARAQGLITFANLPVYEKARIIHFPPPVDYVPPKEPVAVQCLANVLNKVVFGDERFNAVFVNSHFGPHENSNEYADIAVSYVAEEREIKILCFVAAKCTQTRESYLTRTVEERALKYCRGLLHGDSSKQAKLVYAGTLVGTHLRLWIVHRAQQAKYIVLTPLWGSPLLGSNEDYADLGDAKGGPLIEKTFHDIILMPPEQWVDASMTGIPPSSDYTWSILPSVVSGPTVSAPQGTYERVRNFVSMRSSYGWWKVEGDYLVNHTKKLYADRGADNLPM
;
A
#
# COMPACT_ATOMS: atom_id res chain seq x y z
N MET A 1 6.47 -18.87 -22.01
CA MET A 1 5.46 -17.85 -21.68
C MET A 1 6.10 -16.92 -20.67
N ASP A 2 6.09 -15.61 -20.93
CA ASP A 2 6.59 -14.64 -19.97
C ASP A 2 5.52 -14.42 -18.90
N TYR A 3 5.78 -14.90 -17.68
CA TYR A 3 4.86 -14.81 -16.56
C TYR A 3 4.70 -13.37 -16.02
N SER A 4 5.65 -12.48 -16.35
CA SER A 4 5.61 -11.07 -15.96
C SER A 4 4.80 -10.19 -16.93
N ALA A 5 4.55 -10.68 -18.15
CA ALA A 5 3.76 -9.96 -19.13
C ALA A 5 2.29 -9.78 -18.69
N ARG A 6 1.69 -8.64 -19.06
CA ARG A 6 0.27 -8.34 -18.82
C ARG A 6 -0.62 -9.30 -19.62
N ALA A 7 -1.54 -9.96 -18.91
CA ALA A 7 -2.61 -10.77 -19.50
C ALA A 7 -3.85 -9.91 -19.78
N GLN A 8 -4.25 -9.04 -18.84
CA GLN A 8 -5.36 -8.09 -18.97
C GLN A 8 -5.24 -6.97 -17.94
N GLY A 9 -5.55 -5.72 -18.30
CA GLY A 9 -5.42 -4.58 -17.38
C GLY A 9 -4.05 -4.54 -16.69
N LEU A 10 -4.05 -4.59 -15.36
CA LEU A 10 -2.85 -4.71 -14.51
C LEU A 10 -2.50 -6.14 -14.10
N ILE A 11 -3.25 -7.13 -14.58
CA ILE A 11 -3.07 -8.54 -14.22
C ILE A 11 -2.06 -9.18 -15.17
N THR A 12 -0.98 -9.72 -14.61
CA THR A 12 0.00 -10.52 -15.36
C THR A 12 -0.40 -11.98 -15.45
N PHE A 13 0.23 -12.74 -16.34
CA PHE A 13 0.01 -14.20 -16.40
C PHE A 13 0.32 -14.90 -15.07
N ALA A 14 1.28 -14.39 -14.28
CA ALA A 14 1.57 -14.90 -12.94
C ALA A 14 0.44 -14.65 -11.93
N ASN A 15 -0.25 -13.51 -12.00
CA ASN A 15 -1.28 -13.12 -11.03
C ASN A 15 -2.70 -13.50 -11.47
N LEU A 16 -2.89 -13.91 -12.73
CA LEU A 16 -4.19 -14.27 -13.30
C LEU A 16 -4.96 -15.30 -12.45
N PRO A 17 -4.37 -16.39 -11.94
CA PRO A 17 -5.11 -17.35 -11.10
C PRO A 17 -5.61 -16.77 -9.78
N VAL A 18 -4.92 -15.78 -9.23
CA VAL A 18 -5.33 -15.10 -7.99
C VAL A 18 -6.42 -14.08 -8.29
N TYR A 19 -6.28 -13.32 -9.38
CA TYR A 19 -7.31 -12.42 -9.89
C TYR A 19 -8.63 -13.15 -10.14
N GLU A 20 -8.61 -14.28 -10.84
CA GLU A 20 -9.80 -15.08 -11.14
C GLU A 20 -10.53 -15.56 -9.87
N LYS A 21 -9.81 -15.81 -8.77
CA LYS A 21 -10.38 -16.16 -7.46
C LYS A 21 -10.88 -14.95 -6.67
N ALA A 22 -10.34 -13.76 -6.95
CA ALA A 22 -10.68 -12.52 -6.28
C ALA A 22 -11.75 -11.71 -7.02
N ARG A 23 -11.97 -11.97 -8.32
CA ARG A 23 -12.85 -11.14 -9.13
C ARG A 23 -14.31 -11.30 -8.74
N ILE A 24 -15.06 -10.24 -8.98
CA ILE A 24 -16.51 -10.25 -8.85
C ILE A 24 -17.07 -10.07 -10.26
N ILE A 25 -17.70 -11.11 -10.77
CA ILE A 25 -18.13 -11.16 -12.19
C ILE A 25 -19.20 -10.10 -12.49
N HIS A 26 -20.08 -9.84 -11.53
CA HIS A 26 -21.10 -8.80 -11.62
C HIS A 26 -20.88 -7.80 -10.49
N PHE A 27 -20.55 -6.55 -10.82
CA PHE A 27 -20.38 -5.49 -9.85
C PHE A 27 -21.40 -4.38 -10.11
N PRO A 28 -22.26 -4.02 -9.13
CA PRO A 28 -22.37 -4.62 -7.79
C PRO A 28 -22.80 -6.08 -7.81
N PRO A 29 -22.38 -6.89 -6.82
CA PRO A 29 -22.74 -8.29 -6.78
C PRO A 29 -24.22 -8.49 -6.46
N PRO A 30 -24.81 -9.58 -6.97
CA PRO A 30 -26.18 -9.93 -6.64
C PRO A 30 -26.31 -10.26 -5.14
N VAL A 31 -27.54 -10.24 -4.65
CA VAL A 31 -27.87 -10.39 -3.21
C VAL A 31 -27.39 -11.72 -2.63
N ASP A 32 -27.33 -12.76 -3.45
CA ASP A 32 -26.91 -14.14 -3.12
C ASP A 32 -25.43 -14.41 -3.43
N TYR A 33 -24.67 -13.40 -3.85
CA TYR A 33 -23.26 -13.55 -4.18
C TYR A 33 -22.43 -13.97 -2.96
N VAL A 34 -21.65 -15.04 -3.11
CA VAL A 34 -20.66 -15.44 -2.11
C VAL A 34 -19.36 -14.69 -2.42
N PRO A 35 -18.93 -13.75 -1.56
CA PRO A 35 -17.78 -12.93 -1.85
C PRO A 35 -16.49 -13.75 -1.86
N PRO A 36 -15.52 -13.36 -2.69
CA PRO A 36 -14.17 -13.91 -2.62
C PRO A 36 -13.58 -13.62 -1.24
N LYS A 37 -12.76 -14.54 -0.75
CA LYS A 37 -12.09 -14.37 0.56
C LYS A 37 -11.23 -13.11 0.53
N GLU A 38 -11.44 -12.22 1.49
CA GLU A 38 -10.67 -10.99 1.66
C GLU A 38 -9.14 -11.18 1.53
N PRO A 39 -8.51 -12.19 2.16
CA PRO A 39 -7.07 -12.44 1.97
C PRO A 39 -6.66 -12.63 0.51
N VAL A 40 -7.53 -13.18 -0.34
CA VAL A 40 -7.27 -13.41 -1.77
C VAL A 40 -7.34 -12.09 -2.55
N ALA A 41 -8.32 -11.23 -2.24
CA ALA A 41 -8.42 -9.89 -2.81
C ALA A 41 -7.22 -9.02 -2.42
N VAL A 42 -6.86 -9.02 -1.14
CA VAL A 42 -5.69 -8.31 -0.60
C VAL A 42 -4.40 -8.82 -1.25
N GLN A 43 -4.23 -10.14 -1.35
CA GLN A 43 -3.08 -10.74 -2.04
C GLN A 43 -3.02 -10.33 -3.52
N CYS A 44 -4.16 -10.31 -4.22
CA CYS A 44 -4.24 -9.90 -5.61
C CYS A 44 -3.75 -8.46 -5.79
N LEU A 45 -4.29 -7.52 -5.01
CA LEU A 45 -3.92 -6.11 -5.08
C LEU A 45 -2.46 -5.90 -4.67
N ALA A 46 -1.99 -6.51 -3.57
CA ALA A 46 -0.60 -6.39 -3.14
C ALA A 46 0.40 -6.87 -4.21
N ASN A 47 0.08 -7.96 -4.93
CA ASN A 47 0.88 -8.43 -6.05
C ASN A 47 0.90 -7.43 -7.21
N VAL A 48 -0.27 -6.88 -7.59
CA VAL A 48 -0.38 -5.86 -8.66
C VAL A 48 0.44 -4.63 -8.31
N LEU A 49 0.32 -4.13 -7.08
CA LEU A 49 1.05 -2.94 -6.65
C LEU A 49 2.56 -3.17 -6.66
N ASN A 50 3.06 -4.26 -6.06
CA ASN A 50 4.49 -4.54 -5.99
C ASN A 50 5.13 -4.86 -7.34
N LYS A 51 4.43 -5.58 -8.23
CA LYS A 51 5.05 -6.16 -9.43
C LYS A 51 4.72 -5.44 -10.72
N VAL A 52 3.66 -4.63 -10.73
CA VAL A 52 3.16 -3.98 -11.94
C VAL A 52 3.15 -2.47 -11.78
N VAL A 53 2.44 -1.95 -10.77
CA VAL A 53 2.32 -0.49 -10.58
C VAL A 53 3.66 0.10 -10.12
N PHE A 54 4.31 -0.51 -9.13
CA PHE A 54 5.59 -0.05 -8.58
C PHE A 54 6.75 -0.99 -8.92
N GLY A 55 6.62 -1.81 -9.97
CA GLY A 55 7.66 -2.77 -10.37
C GLY A 55 8.85 -2.15 -11.13
N ASP A 56 8.73 -0.88 -11.53
CA ASP A 56 9.79 -0.11 -12.19
C ASP A 56 10.79 0.44 -11.15
N GLU A 57 12.08 0.47 -11.50
CA GLU A 57 13.16 0.97 -10.63
C GLU A 57 12.93 2.39 -10.11
N ARG A 58 12.19 3.22 -10.85
CA ARG A 58 11.80 4.56 -10.44
C ARG A 58 10.98 4.58 -9.14
N PHE A 59 10.38 3.46 -8.75
CA PHE A 59 9.58 3.31 -7.53
C PHE A 59 10.24 2.42 -6.47
N ASN A 60 11.55 2.16 -6.55
CA ASN A 60 12.28 1.35 -5.56
C ASN A 60 12.19 1.89 -4.11
N ALA A 61 11.84 3.16 -3.94
CA ALA A 61 11.60 3.76 -2.63
C ALA A 61 10.19 3.52 -2.08
N VAL A 62 9.31 2.82 -2.82
CA VAL A 62 7.92 2.51 -2.44
C VAL A 62 7.83 1.07 -1.92
N PHE A 63 7.18 0.90 -0.77
CA PHE A 63 6.94 -0.40 -0.15
C PHE A 63 5.45 -0.65 0.03
N VAL A 64 4.98 -1.83 -0.39
CA VAL A 64 3.58 -2.24 -0.26
C VAL A 64 3.51 -3.41 0.72
N ASN A 65 2.94 -3.13 1.90
CA ASN A 65 2.80 -4.11 2.98
C ASN A 65 1.35 -4.54 3.10
N SER A 66 1.09 -5.85 3.08
CA SER A 66 -0.24 -6.40 3.41
C SER A 66 -0.33 -6.71 4.91
N HIS A 67 -1.53 -6.62 5.48
CA HIS A 67 -1.81 -6.83 6.90
C HIS A 67 -1.04 -5.85 7.80
N PHE A 68 -1.22 -4.55 7.53
CA PHE A 68 -0.57 -3.50 8.31
C PHE A 68 -1.21 -3.43 9.70
N GLY A 69 -0.37 -3.59 10.73
CA GLY A 69 -0.79 -3.61 12.13
C GLY A 69 -1.47 -2.30 12.58
N PRO A 70 -2.02 -2.28 13.80
CA PRO A 70 -2.65 -1.08 14.33
C PRO A 70 -1.60 0.02 14.43
N HIS A 71 -1.96 1.24 14.03
CA HIS A 71 -1.12 2.40 14.33
C HIS A 71 -1.07 2.60 15.85
N GLU A 72 0.00 3.18 16.39
CA GLU A 72 0.13 3.43 17.84
C GLU A 72 -1.05 4.22 18.45
N ASN A 73 -1.78 4.93 17.58
CA ASN A 73 -2.92 5.78 17.92
C ASN A 73 -4.28 5.20 17.52
N SER A 74 -4.34 3.97 16.99
CA SER A 74 -5.57 3.35 16.50
C SER A 74 -5.54 1.84 16.66
N ASN A 75 -6.54 1.27 17.34
CA ASN A 75 -6.75 -0.19 17.39
C ASN A 75 -7.27 -0.78 16.07
N GLU A 76 -7.51 0.06 15.06
CA GLU A 76 -7.98 -0.36 13.75
C GLU A 76 -6.80 -0.82 12.88
N TYR A 77 -7.07 -1.75 11.96
CA TYR A 77 -6.07 -2.34 11.06
C TYR A 77 -6.34 -1.90 9.62
N ALA A 78 -5.29 -1.74 8.84
CA ALA A 78 -5.39 -1.54 7.39
C ALA A 78 -4.93 -2.81 6.67
N ASP A 79 -5.64 -3.20 5.62
CA ASP A 79 -5.37 -4.45 4.92
C ASP A 79 -4.13 -4.32 4.02
N ILE A 80 -3.89 -3.12 3.46
CA ILE A 80 -2.65 -2.77 2.78
C ILE A 80 -2.20 -1.38 3.21
N ALA A 81 -0.89 -1.19 3.38
CA ALA A 81 -0.25 0.11 3.48
C ALA A 81 0.79 0.25 2.37
N VAL A 82 0.71 1.35 1.63
CA VAL A 82 1.72 1.80 0.68
C VAL A 82 2.52 2.89 1.37
N SER A 83 3.83 2.70 1.48
CA SER A 83 4.76 3.61 2.16
C SER A 83 5.92 3.96 1.25
N TYR A 84 6.64 5.03 1.54
CA TYR A 84 7.80 5.45 0.76
C TYR A 84 8.89 6.08 1.62
N VAL A 85 10.13 6.08 1.14
CA VAL A 85 11.24 6.81 1.77
C VAL A 85 11.22 8.27 1.31
N ALA A 86 11.00 9.19 2.24
CA ALA A 86 11.07 10.64 1.99
C ALA A 86 12.54 11.13 1.97
N GLU A 87 12.77 12.37 1.51
CA GLU A 87 14.12 12.98 1.39
C GLU A 87 14.95 12.92 2.69
N GLU A 88 14.28 13.02 3.84
CA GLU A 88 14.88 12.94 5.18
C GLU A 88 15.23 11.51 5.63
N ARG A 89 15.12 10.53 4.72
CA ARG A 89 15.26 9.08 4.99
C ARG A 89 14.23 8.51 5.98
N GLU A 90 13.13 9.22 6.15
CA GLU A 90 11.98 8.77 6.95
C GLU A 90 11.03 7.95 6.09
N ILE A 91 10.53 6.83 6.63
CA ILE A 91 9.46 6.06 6.00
C ILE A 91 8.14 6.77 6.31
N LYS A 92 7.45 7.22 5.25
CA LYS A 92 6.13 7.86 5.35
C LYS A 92 5.09 6.98 4.69
N ILE A 93 3.88 6.96 5.25
CA ILE A 93 2.76 6.22 4.68
C ILE A 93 2.07 7.11 3.66
N LEU A 94 1.93 6.61 2.43
CA LEU A 94 1.28 7.27 1.31
C LEU A 94 -0.22 6.95 1.30
N CYS A 95 -0.57 5.67 1.38
CA CYS A 95 -1.93 5.20 1.21
C CYS A 95 -2.24 4.00 2.11
N PHE A 96 -3.42 3.98 2.72
CA PHE A 96 -3.98 2.77 3.34
C PHE A 96 -5.14 2.25 2.52
N VAL A 97 -5.23 0.95 2.31
CA VAL A 97 -6.37 0.31 1.66
C VAL A 97 -7.11 -0.56 2.66
N ALA A 98 -8.41 -0.33 2.77
CA ALA A 98 -9.33 -1.19 3.51
C ALA A 98 -10.07 -2.11 2.52
N ALA A 99 -10.00 -3.41 2.76
CA ALA A 99 -10.75 -4.42 2.03
C ALA A 99 -12.06 -4.73 2.77
N LYS A 100 -13.10 -5.07 2.01
CA LYS A 100 -14.36 -5.55 2.59
C LYS A 100 -14.20 -7.00 3.09
N CYS A 101 -14.36 -7.22 4.39
CA CYS A 101 -14.43 -8.56 4.99
C CYS A 101 -15.71 -9.29 4.60
N THR A 102 -15.63 -10.62 4.47
CA THR A 102 -16.75 -11.53 4.13
C THR A 102 -17.63 -11.92 5.33
N GLN A 103 -17.38 -11.38 6.53
CA GLN A 103 -17.90 -11.96 7.78
C GLN A 103 -19.34 -11.60 8.13
N THR A 104 -19.96 -10.61 7.48
CA THR A 104 -21.37 -10.25 7.75
C THR A 104 -22.20 -10.38 6.46
N ARG A 105 -23.38 -11.01 6.59
CA ARG A 105 -24.46 -11.07 5.57
C ARG A 105 -25.05 -9.68 5.21
N GLU A 106 -24.36 -8.61 5.57
CA GLU A 106 -24.71 -7.29 5.08
C GLU A 106 -24.60 -7.34 3.57
N SER A 107 -25.64 -6.89 2.88
CA SER A 107 -25.60 -6.66 1.44
C SER A 107 -24.28 -5.97 1.07
N TYR A 108 -23.77 -6.25 -0.13
CA TYR A 108 -22.46 -5.78 -0.56
C TYR A 108 -22.48 -4.28 -0.84
N LEU A 109 -22.48 -3.51 0.25
CA LEU A 109 -22.55 -2.06 0.26
C LEU A 109 -21.12 -1.55 0.30
N THR A 110 -20.66 -1.02 -0.83
CA THR A 110 -19.41 -0.23 -0.95
C THR A 110 -19.34 0.85 0.13
N ARG A 111 -20.48 1.42 0.50
CA ARG A 111 -20.60 2.38 1.60
C ARG A 111 -19.99 1.88 2.91
N THR A 112 -20.18 0.61 3.27
CA THR A 112 -19.66 0.08 4.55
C THR A 112 -18.13 -0.01 4.55
N VAL A 113 -17.50 -0.40 3.42
CA VAL A 113 -16.04 -0.44 3.34
C VAL A 113 -15.45 0.98 3.32
N GLU A 114 -16.14 1.93 2.70
CA GLU A 114 -15.77 3.35 2.71
C GLU A 114 -15.89 3.99 4.08
N GLU A 115 -16.96 3.69 4.82
CA GLU A 115 -17.13 4.12 6.20
C GLU A 115 -16.05 3.52 7.12
N ARG A 116 -15.63 2.27 6.87
CA ARG A 116 -14.51 1.63 7.59
C ARG A 116 -13.18 2.31 7.28
N ALA A 117 -12.88 2.58 6.02
CA ALA A 117 -11.69 3.31 5.60
C ALA A 117 -11.65 4.71 6.25
N LEU A 118 -12.78 5.42 6.24
CA LEU A 118 -12.90 6.73 6.88
C LEU A 118 -12.73 6.64 8.40
N LYS A 119 -13.28 5.62 9.06
CA LYS A 119 -13.11 5.39 10.50
C LYS A 119 -11.64 5.17 10.86
N TYR A 120 -10.92 4.34 10.09
CA TYR A 120 -9.49 4.12 10.27
C TYR A 120 -8.71 5.45 10.14
N CYS A 121 -8.96 6.20 9.07
CA CYS A 121 -8.32 7.49 8.82
C CYS A 121 -8.60 8.51 9.93
N ARG A 122 -9.83 8.51 10.48
CA ARG A 122 -10.20 9.34 11.62
C ARG A 122 -9.41 9.00 12.88
N GLY A 123 -9.29 7.71 13.20
CA GLY A 123 -8.49 7.26 14.35
C GLY A 123 -7.03 7.67 14.23
N LEU A 124 -6.44 7.41 13.05
CA LEU A 124 -5.05 7.74 12.75
C LEU A 124 -4.75 9.24 12.85
N LEU A 125 -5.51 10.07 12.12
CA LEU A 125 -5.24 11.51 12.00
C LEU A 125 -5.64 12.32 13.25
N HIS A 126 -6.55 11.79 14.07
CA HIS A 126 -6.98 12.45 15.30
C HIS A 126 -6.07 12.13 16.48
N GLY A 127 -5.56 10.90 16.58
CA GLY A 127 -4.68 10.50 17.67
C GLY A 127 -3.22 10.94 17.50
N ASP A 128 -2.80 11.31 16.29
CA ASP A 128 -1.47 11.87 16.07
C ASP A 128 -1.41 13.36 16.46
N SER A 129 -1.02 13.59 17.71
CA SER A 129 -0.74 14.91 18.29
C SER A 129 0.57 15.52 17.77
N SER A 130 1.46 14.67 17.23
CA SER A 130 2.57 15.15 16.43
C SER A 130 1.98 15.56 15.07
N LYS A 131 2.37 16.71 14.54
CA LYS A 131 1.91 17.12 13.20
C LYS A 131 2.54 16.26 12.09
N GLN A 132 2.92 14.99 12.33
CA GLN A 132 3.77 14.18 11.46
C GLN A 132 3.02 13.26 10.48
N ALA A 133 1.83 12.75 10.81
CA ALA A 133 0.93 12.16 9.81
C ALA A 133 0.37 13.28 8.91
N LYS A 134 1.23 13.74 8.00
CA LYS A 134 0.99 14.91 7.15
C LYS A 134 0.19 14.59 5.90
N LEU A 135 -0.02 13.32 5.58
CA LEU A 135 -0.85 12.97 4.46
C LEU A 135 -1.31 11.51 4.46
N VAL A 136 -2.56 11.28 4.05
CA VAL A 136 -3.07 9.93 3.86
C VAL A 136 -3.97 9.92 2.62
N TYR A 137 -3.61 9.16 1.60
CA TYR A 137 -4.60 8.65 0.67
C TYR A 137 -5.27 7.43 1.29
N ALA A 138 -6.52 7.16 0.92
CA ALA A 138 -7.17 5.92 1.28
C ALA A 138 -7.56 5.15 0.02
N GLY A 139 -7.69 3.84 0.16
CA GLY A 139 -8.24 2.96 -0.84
C GLY A 139 -9.34 2.09 -0.23
N THR A 140 -10.33 1.75 -1.02
CA THR A 140 -11.35 0.77 -0.66
C THR A 140 -11.36 -0.34 -1.69
N LEU A 141 -11.18 -1.57 -1.23
CA LEU A 141 -11.05 -2.76 -2.07
C LEU A 141 -12.23 -3.70 -1.86
N VAL A 142 -12.78 -4.13 -2.99
CA VAL A 142 -14.04 -4.83 -3.09
C VAL A 142 -13.87 -5.93 -4.16
N GLY A 143 -13.36 -7.09 -3.73
CA GLY A 143 -12.87 -8.12 -4.66
C GLY A 143 -11.64 -7.61 -5.44
N THR A 144 -11.78 -7.42 -6.74
CA THR A 144 -10.76 -6.81 -7.62
C THR A 144 -11.07 -5.36 -7.99
N HIS A 145 -12.16 -4.81 -7.44
CA HIS A 145 -12.59 -3.44 -7.69
C HIS A 145 -12.00 -2.52 -6.63
N LEU A 146 -11.28 -1.49 -7.05
CA LEU A 146 -10.60 -0.52 -6.21
C LEU A 146 -11.19 0.86 -6.42
N ARG A 147 -11.28 1.63 -5.34
CA ARG A 147 -11.51 3.07 -5.38
C ARG A 147 -10.52 3.79 -4.48
N LEU A 148 -9.96 4.90 -4.96
CA LEU A 148 -8.96 5.69 -4.23
C LEU A 148 -9.51 7.05 -3.84
N TRP A 149 -9.00 7.56 -2.71
CA TRP A 149 -9.53 8.71 -2.00
C TRP A 149 -8.41 9.61 -1.50
N ILE A 150 -8.66 10.91 -1.53
CA ILE A 150 -7.95 11.91 -0.74
C ILE A 150 -8.62 11.96 0.63
N VAL A 151 -7.83 11.84 1.70
CA VAL A 151 -8.33 12.07 3.06
C VAL A 151 -8.09 13.52 3.45
N HIS A 152 -9.17 14.28 3.63
CA HIS A 152 -9.07 15.65 4.11
C HIS A 152 -8.99 15.68 5.63
N ARG A 153 -7.83 16.05 6.17
CA ARG A 153 -7.64 16.22 7.62
C ARG A 153 -8.46 17.41 8.12
N ALA A 154 -9.00 17.29 9.32
CA ALA A 154 -9.66 18.37 10.03
C ALA A 154 -9.29 18.32 11.52
N GLN A 155 -9.46 19.44 12.22
CA GLN A 155 -9.17 19.53 13.67
C GLN A 155 -10.01 18.57 14.50
N GLN A 156 -11.25 18.31 14.08
CA GLN A 156 -12.15 17.37 14.74
C GLN A 156 -12.37 16.16 13.82
N ALA A 157 -12.29 14.95 14.38
CA ALA A 157 -12.43 13.71 13.62
C ALA A 157 -13.71 13.65 12.77
N LYS A 158 -14.82 14.21 13.26
CA LYS A 158 -16.10 14.25 12.53
C LYS A 158 -16.06 15.02 11.20
N TYR A 159 -15.13 15.95 11.05
CA TYR A 159 -14.95 16.77 9.84
C TYR A 159 -13.90 16.19 8.88
N ILE A 160 -13.26 15.09 9.24
CA ILE A 160 -12.44 14.33 8.29
C ILE A 160 -13.39 13.67 7.29
N VAL A 161 -13.10 13.86 6.01
CA VAL A 161 -13.90 13.38 4.88
C VAL A 161 -13.02 12.77 3.79
N LEU A 162 -13.62 11.90 2.98
CA LEU A 162 -12.99 11.32 1.79
C LEU A 162 -13.49 12.06 0.55
N THR A 163 -12.57 12.53 -0.30
CA THR A 163 -12.88 12.98 -1.66
C THR A 163 -12.33 11.95 -2.62
N PRO A 164 -13.13 11.39 -3.53
CA PRO A 164 -12.62 10.37 -4.44
C PRO A 164 -11.68 10.97 -5.48
N LEU A 165 -10.67 10.21 -5.90
CA LEU A 165 -9.77 10.61 -6.97
C LEU A 165 -10.40 10.48 -8.37
N TRP A 166 -11.55 9.79 -8.46
CA TRP A 166 -12.38 9.70 -9.66
C TRP A 166 -13.83 9.34 -9.31
N GLY A 167 -14.74 9.61 -10.24
CA GLY A 167 -16.15 9.25 -10.10
C GLY A 167 -16.96 10.21 -9.21
N SER A 168 -18.13 9.78 -8.75
CA SER A 168 -19.08 10.59 -7.98
C SER A 168 -18.55 10.94 -6.58
N PRO A 169 -18.76 12.16 -6.05
CA PRO A 169 -18.36 12.51 -4.68
C PRO A 169 -19.12 11.73 -3.58
N LEU A 170 -20.11 10.92 -3.95
CA LEU A 170 -20.94 10.17 -3.01
C LEU A 170 -20.28 8.86 -2.56
N LEU A 171 -20.40 8.60 -1.25
CA LEU A 171 -20.11 7.28 -0.70
C LEU A 171 -21.18 6.27 -1.13
N GLY A 172 -20.77 5.03 -1.37
CA GLY A 172 -21.64 3.92 -1.74
C GLY A 172 -21.89 3.78 -3.23
N SER A 173 -21.14 4.49 -4.07
CA SER A 173 -21.27 4.39 -5.52
C SER A 173 -20.51 3.18 -6.06
N ASN A 174 -21.26 2.14 -6.44
CA ASN A 174 -20.68 0.92 -7.02
C ASN A 174 -20.10 1.17 -8.43
N GLU A 175 -20.67 2.08 -9.19
CA GLU A 175 -20.22 2.33 -10.57
C GLU A 175 -18.84 3.00 -10.64
N ASP A 176 -18.40 3.60 -9.54
CA ASP A 176 -17.13 4.34 -9.48
C ASP A 176 -15.92 3.48 -9.10
N TYR A 177 -16.08 2.17 -8.86
CA TYR A 177 -14.91 1.32 -8.61
C TYR A 177 -14.32 0.81 -9.93
N ALA A 178 -13.01 0.97 -10.06
CA ALA A 178 -12.25 0.48 -11.20
C ALA A 178 -11.78 -0.96 -10.93
N ASP A 179 -11.95 -1.87 -11.90
CA ASP A 179 -11.43 -3.23 -11.80
C ASP A 179 -9.95 -3.30 -12.25
N LEU A 180 -9.13 -4.03 -11.49
CA LEU A 180 -7.70 -4.20 -11.78
C LEU A 180 -7.42 -4.85 -13.15
N GLY A 181 -8.29 -5.75 -13.61
CA GLY A 181 -8.16 -6.48 -14.88
C GLY A 181 -8.89 -5.84 -16.05
N ASP A 182 -9.70 -4.80 -15.82
CA ASP A 182 -10.42 -4.11 -16.88
C ASP A 182 -9.49 -3.22 -17.74
N ALA A 183 -9.83 -3.09 -19.02
CA ALA A 183 -9.06 -2.34 -20.01
C ALA A 183 -9.04 -0.83 -19.72
N LYS A 184 -10.06 -0.29 -19.04
CA LYS A 184 -10.10 1.10 -18.59
C LYS A 184 -9.73 1.24 -17.12
N GLY A 185 -10.23 0.32 -16.28
CA GLY A 185 -9.98 0.34 -14.84
C GLY A 185 -8.51 0.20 -14.47
N GLY A 186 -7.79 -0.76 -15.06
CA GLY A 186 -6.38 -0.99 -14.78
C GLY A 186 -5.49 0.24 -15.03
N PRO A 187 -5.50 0.82 -16.25
CA PRO A 187 -4.73 2.03 -16.54
C PRO A 187 -5.08 3.24 -15.67
N LEU A 188 -6.37 3.40 -15.30
CA LEU A 188 -6.79 4.46 -14.38
C LEU A 188 -6.12 4.30 -13.02
N ILE A 189 -6.16 3.08 -12.45
CA ILE A 189 -5.57 2.77 -11.14
C ILE A 189 -4.05 3.02 -11.15
N GLU A 190 -3.36 2.49 -12.16
CA GLU A 190 -1.91 2.64 -12.31
C GLU A 190 -1.53 4.12 -12.41
N LYS A 191 -2.18 4.86 -13.31
CA LYS A 191 -1.97 6.29 -13.46
C LYS A 191 -2.19 7.03 -12.14
N THR A 192 -3.30 6.76 -11.44
CA THR A 192 -3.60 7.47 -10.20
C THR A 192 -2.57 7.18 -9.10
N PHE A 193 -2.09 5.95 -8.95
CA PHE A 193 -1.00 5.66 -8.01
C PHE A 193 0.30 6.38 -8.37
N HIS A 194 0.62 6.47 -9.67
CA HIS A 194 1.78 7.24 -10.14
C HIS A 194 1.59 8.74 -9.89
N ASP A 195 0.40 9.29 -10.13
CA ASP A 195 0.10 10.71 -9.86
C ASP A 195 0.21 11.01 -8.35
N ILE A 196 -0.29 10.10 -7.50
CA ILE A 196 -0.21 10.22 -6.02
C ILE A 196 1.24 10.27 -5.52
N ILE A 197 2.13 9.44 -6.06
CA ILE A 197 3.54 9.43 -5.62
C ILE A 197 4.35 10.60 -6.20
N LEU A 198 3.99 11.08 -7.39
CA LEU A 198 4.66 12.22 -8.05
C LEU A 198 4.20 13.57 -7.51
N MET A 199 2.97 13.65 -7.00
CA MET A 199 2.42 14.80 -6.30
C MET A 199 2.04 14.41 -4.87
N PRO A 200 3.01 14.11 -3.99
CA PRO A 200 2.70 14.01 -2.57
C PRO A 200 2.13 15.38 -2.17
N PRO A 201 0.89 15.48 -1.68
CA PRO A 201 0.29 16.78 -1.47
C PRO A 201 1.13 17.59 -0.50
N GLU A 202 1.34 18.84 -0.89
CA GLU A 202 2.14 19.81 -0.17
C GLU A 202 1.71 19.91 1.28
N GLN A 203 2.61 20.34 2.15
CA GLN A 203 2.33 20.48 3.57
C GLN A 203 1.11 21.41 3.79
N TRP A 204 -0.08 20.87 4.04
CA TRP A 204 -1.31 21.64 4.31
C TRP A 204 -1.32 22.25 5.72
N VAL A 205 -0.19 22.81 6.16
CA VAL A 205 -0.15 23.73 7.29
C VAL A 205 -0.32 25.12 6.68
N ASP A 206 -1.53 25.67 6.81
CA ASP A 206 -1.90 27.07 6.52
C ASP A 206 -2.38 27.45 5.10
N ALA A 207 -2.78 26.49 4.26
CA ALA A 207 -3.57 26.81 3.06
C ALA A 207 -5.01 27.22 3.45
N SER A 208 -5.18 28.49 3.84
CA SER A 208 -6.49 29.13 3.80
C SER A 208 -7.01 29.07 2.36
N MET A 209 -8.29 28.77 2.18
CA MET A 209 -8.93 28.71 0.88
C MET A 209 -8.90 30.07 0.17
N THR A 210 -7.82 30.35 -0.55
CA THR A 210 -7.77 31.35 -1.62
C THR A 210 -6.82 30.83 -2.70
N GLY A 211 -7.38 30.45 -3.83
CA GLY A 211 -6.68 29.74 -4.90
C GLY A 211 -5.63 30.56 -5.64
N ILE A 212 -4.66 29.85 -6.20
CA ILE A 212 -3.76 30.30 -7.27
C ILE A 212 -3.58 29.08 -8.21
N PRO A 213 -3.74 29.22 -9.54
CA PRO A 213 -3.54 28.12 -10.47
C PRO A 213 -2.04 27.78 -10.57
N PRO A 214 -1.66 26.53 -10.90
CA PRO A 214 -0.26 26.14 -10.97
C PRO A 214 0.42 26.88 -12.13
N SER A 215 1.48 27.62 -11.83
CA SER A 215 2.36 28.21 -12.83
C SER A 215 3.20 27.11 -13.48
N SER A 216 3.16 27.08 -14.81
CA SER A 216 4.07 26.35 -15.66
C SER A 216 5.53 26.73 -15.36
N ASP A 217 6.33 25.78 -14.88
CA ASP A 217 7.74 25.59 -15.24
C ASP A 217 8.22 24.24 -14.68
N TYR A 218 8.23 23.23 -15.55
CA TYR A 218 8.70 21.89 -15.25
C TYR A 218 10.23 21.84 -15.36
N THR A 219 10.92 21.81 -14.21
CA THR A 219 12.28 21.26 -14.13
C THR A 219 12.25 19.94 -13.39
N TRP A 220 12.60 18.88 -14.10
CA TRP A 220 12.64 17.50 -13.66
C TRP A 220 13.75 17.29 -12.62
N SER A 221 13.37 17.06 -11.36
CA SER A 221 14.30 16.54 -10.36
C SER A 221 14.35 15.02 -10.47
N ILE A 222 15.43 14.51 -11.07
CA ILE A 222 15.76 13.10 -11.19
C ILE A 222 16.21 12.59 -9.80
N LEU A 223 15.61 11.48 -9.33
CA LEU A 223 16.02 10.78 -8.10
C LEU A 223 17.50 10.35 -8.18
N PRO A 224 18.28 10.44 -7.09
CA PRO A 224 19.70 10.11 -7.12
C PRO A 224 19.94 8.61 -7.36
N SER A 225 20.77 8.29 -8.36
CA SER A 225 21.28 6.93 -8.61
C SER A 225 22.07 6.42 -7.41
N VAL A 226 21.72 5.23 -6.92
CA VAL A 226 22.47 4.55 -5.85
C VAL A 226 23.68 3.86 -6.48
N VAL A 227 24.86 4.29 -6.01
CA VAL A 227 26.18 3.75 -6.35
C VAL A 227 26.28 2.27 -5.95
N SER A 228 26.80 1.46 -6.86
CA SER A 228 27.04 0.02 -6.68
C SER A 228 28.24 -0.27 -5.76
N GLY A 229 28.08 -1.26 -4.84
CA GLY A 229 29.13 -1.89 -4.01
C GLY A 229 29.40 -1.20 -2.67
N PRO A 230 29.91 -1.88 -1.60
CA PRO A 230 30.96 -2.93 -1.61
C PRO A 230 30.68 -4.17 -0.71
N THR A 231 31.31 -5.33 -0.94
CA THR A 231 32.57 -5.85 -0.32
C THR A 231 32.55 -5.96 1.21
N VAL A 232 32.01 -7.05 1.79
CA VAL A 232 32.33 -7.45 3.17
C VAL A 232 32.51 -8.98 3.24
N SER A 233 33.63 -9.42 3.82
CA SER A 233 34.01 -10.81 3.98
C SER A 233 33.18 -11.48 5.08
N ALA A 234 32.57 -12.63 4.77
CA ALA A 234 31.71 -13.40 5.69
C ALA A 234 32.40 -13.67 7.05
N PRO A 235 31.62 -13.76 8.16
CA PRO A 235 32.16 -14.07 9.48
C PRO A 235 32.89 -15.42 9.48
N GLN A 236 34.02 -15.52 10.19
CA GLN A 236 34.84 -16.74 10.22
C GLN A 236 34.08 -17.90 10.89
N GLY A 237 33.79 -18.93 10.10
CA GLY A 237 33.11 -20.17 10.53
C GLY A 237 32.14 -20.71 9.47
N THR A 238 31.64 -21.93 9.64
CA THR A 238 30.58 -22.50 8.79
C THR A 238 29.23 -21.89 9.18
N TYR A 239 28.95 -20.67 8.73
CA TYR A 239 27.65 -20.03 8.84
C TYR A 239 26.96 -19.94 7.48
N GLU A 240 25.66 -20.17 7.42
CA GLU A 240 24.87 -20.02 6.20
C GLU A 240 24.27 -18.62 6.11
N ARG A 241 24.35 -18.01 4.92
CA ARG A 241 23.85 -16.65 4.68
C ARG A 241 22.34 -16.68 4.43
N VAL A 242 21.59 -15.96 5.25
CA VAL A 242 20.15 -15.71 5.04
C VAL A 242 20.00 -14.53 4.09
N ARG A 243 19.34 -14.77 2.95
CA ARG A 243 19.10 -13.73 1.92
C ARG A 243 17.76 -13.02 2.06
N ASN A 244 16.77 -13.64 2.73
CA ASN A 244 15.44 -13.08 2.87
C ASN A 244 14.77 -13.60 4.15
N PHE A 245 14.21 -12.70 4.95
CA PHE A 245 13.40 -13.06 6.12
C PHE A 245 11.91 -13.11 5.75
N VAL A 246 11.28 -14.27 5.96
CA VAL A 246 9.82 -14.41 5.84
C VAL A 246 9.20 -13.89 7.13
N SER A 247 8.49 -12.76 7.05
CA SER A 247 7.95 -12.03 8.21
C SER A 247 7.06 -12.90 9.13
N MET A 248 7.61 -13.39 10.24
CA MET A 248 6.84 -13.94 11.36
C MET A 248 7.35 -13.33 12.67
N ARG A 249 6.57 -12.39 13.23
CA ARG A 249 6.88 -11.62 14.47
C ARG A 249 7.35 -12.47 15.67
N SER A 250 7.11 -13.78 15.71
CA SER A 250 7.51 -14.67 16.81
C SER A 250 8.92 -15.27 16.70
N SER A 251 9.66 -15.07 15.60
CA SER A 251 10.91 -15.80 15.33
C SER A 251 12.21 -15.00 15.54
N TYR A 252 12.10 -13.73 15.95
CA TYR A 252 13.22 -12.78 15.92
C TYR A 252 13.99 -12.59 17.23
N GLY A 253 13.47 -13.08 18.35
CA GLY A 253 14.13 -12.93 19.67
C GLY A 253 15.44 -13.68 19.85
N TRP A 254 15.94 -14.40 18.83
CA TRP A 254 17.10 -15.28 18.91
C TRP A 254 18.29 -14.86 18.01
N TRP A 255 18.23 -13.67 17.39
CA TRP A 255 19.31 -13.11 16.58
C TRP A 255 20.08 -12.04 17.37
N LYS A 256 21.41 -12.01 17.25
CA LYS A 256 22.29 -11.02 17.87
C LYS A 256 22.97 -10.16 16.81
N VAL A 257 23.13 -8.88 17.09
CA VAL A 257 23.91 -7.97 16.24
C VAL A 257 25.39 -8.13 16.61
N GLU A 258 26.21 -8.52 15.64
CA GLU A 258 27.67 -8.61 15.78
C GLU A 258 28.35 -7.89 14.60
N GLY A 259 28.83 -6.66 14.85
CA GLY A 259 29.38 -5.81 13.81
C GLY A 259 28.33 -5.43 12.76
N ASP A 260 28.61 -5.69 11.49
CA ASP A 260 27.68 -5.45 10.36
C ASP A 260 26.73 -6.63 10.08
N TYR A 261 26.68 -7.63 10.97
CA TYR A 261 25.89 -8.84 10.80
C TYR A 261 24.81 -9.01 11.87
N LEU A 262 23.70 -9.62 11.47
CA LEU A 262 22.80 -10.35 12.37
C LEU A 262 23.23 -11.81 12.39
N VAL A 263 23.56 -12.34 13.55
CA VAL A 263 24.07 -13.70 13.73
C VAL A 263 23.15 -14.50 14.65
N ASN A 264 22.88 -15.75 14.26
CA ASN A 264 22.26 -16.75 15.10
C ASN A 264 23.25 -17.91 15.29
N HIS A 265 24.00 -17.90 16.41
CA HIS A 265 24.99 -18.93 16.69
C HIS A 265 24.38 -20.32 16.88
N THR A 266 23.18 -20.40 17.44
CA THR A 266 22.48 -21.68 17.69
C THR A 266 22.18 -22.40 16.37
N LYS A 267 21.78 -21.65 15.35
CA LYS A 267 21.46 -22.18 14.02
C LYS A 267 22.60 -22.05 13.01
N LYS A 268 23.72 -21.45 13.40
CA LYS A 268 24.84 -21.08 12.52
C LYS A 268 24.37 -20.32 11.28
N LEU A 269 23.53 -19.30 11.47
CA LEU A 269 23.04 -18.44 10.39
C LEU A 269 23.57 -17.02 10.55
N TYR A 270 23.80 -16.32 9.44
CA TYR A 270 24.11 -14.90 9.45
C TYR A 270 23.35 -14.15 8.35
N ALA A 271 23.02 -12.89 8.59
CA ALA A 271 22.48 -11.97 7.60
C ALA A 271 23.30 -10.68 7.62
N ASP A 272 23.56 -10.12 6.44
CA ASP A 272 24.23 -8.84 6.25
C ASP A 272 23.24 -7.80 5.72
N ARG A 273 23.70 -6.56 5.53
CA ARG A 273 22.88 -5.45 5.01
C ARG A 273 22.26 -5.70 3.63
N GLY A 274 22.69 -6.74 2.91
CA GLY A 274 22.11 -7.16 1.64
C GLY A 274 21.06 -8.26 1.75
N ALA A 275 20.60 -8.60 2.96
CA ALA A 275 19.46 -9.49 3.16
C ALA A 275 18.14 -8.70 3.13
N ASP A 276 17.18 -9.21 2.37
CA ASP A 276 15.85 -8.60 2.28
C ASP A 276 15.09 -8.81 3.60
N ASN A 277 14.34 -7.78 4.03
CA ASN A 277 13.49 -7.80 5.22
C ASN A 277 14.25 -8.04 6.54
N LEU A 278 15.47 -7.50 6.67
CA LEU A 278 16.20 -7.51 7.94
C LEU A 278 15.32 -7.00 9.09
N PRO A 279 15.24 -7.72 10.22
CA PRO A 279 14.58 -7.19 11.40
C PRO A 279 15.38 -5.99 11.90
N MET A 280 14.77 -4.80 11.88
CA MET A 280 15.27 -3.61 12.59
C MET A 280 15.01 -3.74 14.09
#